data_AF-A0A8S3IDW3-F1
#
_entry.id   AF-A0A8S3IDW3-F1
#
_cell.length_a   1.000
_cell.length_b   1.000
_cell.length_c   1.000
_cell.angle_alpha   90.00
_cell.angle_beta   90.00
_cell.angle_gamma   90.00
#
_symmetry.space_group_name_H-M   'P 1'
#
loop_
_entity.id
_entity.type
_entity.pdbx_description
1 polymer ?
#
loop_
_entity_poly.entity_id
_entity_poly.type
_entity_poly.pdbx_seq_one_letter_code
_entity_poly.pdbx_strand_id
1 'polypeptide(L)'
;MVNYRPPAMEIAKPSELLSSVESYMDILTLVESHCQIDTTRIFNEVLLQQSQPLDSAGNETITSLYTHWFLEVLVKRITMGTIVYSPIRRSFVSIHQQDLTLPFDPEEYASFNELRALVELIKP
;
A
#
# COMPACT_ATOMS: atom_id res chain seq x y z
N MET A 1 6.93 -8.26 -2.18
CA MET A 1 5.61 -8.05 -1.54
C MET A 1 4.96 -6.76 -2.00
N VAL A 2 5.63 -5.60 -1.99
CA VAL A 2 5.05 -4.36 -2.58
C VAL A 2 4.87 -4.45 -4.11
N ASN A 3 5.68 -5.29 -4.77
CA ASN A 3 5.65 -5.57 -6.21
C ASN A 3 5.52 -4.31 -7.08
N TYR A 4 6.19 -3.23 -6.66
CA TYR A 4 6.18 -1.97 -7.37
C TYR A 4 6.89 -2.14 -8.71
N ARG A 5 6.14 -2.00 -9.80
CA ARG A 5 6.66 -2.05 -11.17
C ARG A 5 6.52 -0.67 -11.81
N PRO A 6 7.57 0.18 -11.76
CA PRO A 6 7.56 1.51 -12.36
C PRO A 6 7.08 1.56 -13.81
N PRO A 7 7.46 0.63 -14.72
CA PRO A 7 7.00 0.70 -16.11
C PRO A 7 5.54 0.27 -16.31
N ALA A 8 4.95 -0.46 -15.35
CA ALA A 8 3.57 -0.93 -15.42
C ALA A 8 2.59 -0.05 -14.60
N MET A 9 3.10 0.87 -13.77
CA MET A 9 2.32 1.63 -12.78
C MET A 9 1.53 0.71 -11.83
N GLU A 10 2.01 -0.50 -11.59
CA GLU A 10 1.38 -1.48 -10.71
C GLU A 10 2.04 -1.45 -9.33
N ILE A 11 1.21 -1.36 -8.30
CA ILE A 11 1.57 -1.56 -6.90
C ILE A 11 0.59 -2.60 -6.33
N ALA A 12 0.98 -3.35 -5.29
CA ALA A 12 0.04 -4.21 -4.60
C ALA A 12 -1.11 -3.39 -3.97
N LYS A 13 -2.29 -4.00 -3.79
CA LYS A 13 -3.37 -3.35 -3.04
C LYS A 13 -2.97 -3.22 -1.56
N PRO A 14 -3.27 -2.10 -0.88
CA PRO A 14 -2.96 -1.96 0.55
C PRO A 14 -3.46 -3.12 1.41
N SER A 15 -4.67 -3.61 1.16
CA SER A 15 -5.26 -4.75 1.88
C SER A 15 -4.52 -6.06 1.64
N GLU A 16 -4.10 -6.34 0.40
CA GLU A 16 -3.29 -7.51 0.04
C GLU A 16 -1.92 -7.47 0.71
N LEU A 17 -1.29 -6.30 0.74
CA LEU A 17 -0.01 -6.11 1.42
C LEU A 17 -0.17 -6.30 2.94
N LEU A 18 -1.23 -5.75 3.54
CA LEU A 18 -1.52 -5.92 4.96
C LEU A 18 -1.73 -7.40 5.31
N SER A 19 -2.58 -8.11 4.57
CA SER A 19 -2.81 -9.54 4.79
C SER A 19 -1.53 -10.36 4.63
N SER A 20 -0.67 -9.96 3.70
CA SER A 20 0.64 -10.59 3.54
C SER A 20 1.53 -10.31 4.76
N VAL A 21 1.59 -9.07 5.26
CA VAL A 21 2.37 -8.72 6.46
C VAL A 21 1.88 -9.49 7.69
N GLU A 22 0.56 -9.57 7.90
CA GLU A 22 -0.05 -10.36 8.98
C GLU A 22 0.33 -11.84 8.89
N SER A 23 0.29 -12.42 7.69
CA SER A 23 0.71 -13.82 7.48
C SER A 23 2.19 -14.06 7.82
N TYR A 24 3.06 -13.10 7.51
CA TYR A 24 4.47 -13.16 7.90
C TYR A 24 4.66 -12.99 9.42
N MET A 25 3.83 -12.17 10.07
CA MET A 25 3.82 -12.04 11.53
C MET A 25 3.46 -13.35 12.22
N ASP A 26 2.45 -14.05 11.74
CA ASP A 26 2.03 -15.34 12.27
C ASP A 26 3.16 -16.39 12.16
N ILE A 27 3.84 -16.45 11.01
CA ILE A 27 4.95 -17.38 10.78
C ILE A 27 6.13 -17.07 11.70
N LEU A 28 6.49 -15.80 11.86
CA LEU A 28 7.61 -15.42 12.74
C LEU A 28 7.26 -15.68 14.21
N THR A 29 6.01 -15.44 14.61
CA THR A 29 5.52 -15.79 15.96
C THR A 29 5.61 -17.30 16.21
N LEU A 30 5.39 -18.14 15.19
CA LEU A 30 5.63 -19.59 15.29
C LEU A 30 7.12 -19.91 15.51
N VAL A 31 8.03 -19.20 14.85
CA VAL A 31 9.48 -19.37 15.02
C VAL A 31 9.95 -18.90 16.40
N GLU A 32 9.37 -17.85 16.96
CA GLU A 32 9.66 -17.38 18.32
C GLU A 32 9.50 -18.50 19.35
N SER A 33 8.43 -19.29 19.23
CA SER A 33 8.18 -20.43 20.13
C SER A 33 9.28 -21.51 20.09
N HIS A 34 10.08 -21.57 19.03
CA HIS A 34 11.14 -22.56 18.84
C HIS A 34 12.56 -22.00 19.07
N CYS A 35 12.77 -20.69 18.88
CA CYS A 35 14.10 -20.09 18.84
C CYS A 35 14.38 -19.02 19.91
N GLN A 36 13.44 -18.71 20.81
CA GLN A 36 13.59 -17.68 21.86
C GLN A 36 14.02 -16.30 21.29
N ILE A 37 13.48 -15.94 20.13
CA ILE A 37 13.72 -14.65 19.48
C ILE A 37 12.55 -13.73 19.81
N ASP A 38 12.82 -12.51 20.26
CA ASP A 38 11.80 -11.47 20.46
C ASP A 38 11.36 -10.91 19.10
N THR A 39 10.29 -11.48 18.53
CA THR A 39 9.77 -11.05 17.23
C THR A 39 9.06 -9.71 17.32
N THR A 40 8.46 -9.40 18.47
CA THR A 40 7.77 -8.12 18.72
C THR A 40 8.72 -6.95 18.51
N ARG A 41 9.95 -7.05 19.02
CA ARG A 41 10.98 -6.02 18.80
C ARG A 41 11.36 -5.87 17.33
N ILE A 42 11.55 -6.97 16.61
CA ILE A 42 11.91 -6.96 15.19
C ILE A 42 10.81 -6.27 14.37
N PHE A 43 9.53 -6.57 14.65
CA PHE A 43 8.42 -5.91 13.97
C PHE A 43 8.36 -4.43 14.24
N ASN A 44 8.52 -4.01 15.49
CA ASN A 44 8.51 -2.59 15.83
C ASN A 44 9.62 -1.83 15.10
N GLU A 45 10.85 -2.38 15.08
CA GLU A 45 11.98 -1.75 14.37
C GLU A 45 11.74 -1.68 12.86
N VAL A 46 11.26 -2.76 12.23
CA VAL A 46 11.02 -2.79 10.78
C VAL A 46 9.83 -1.92 10.36
N LEU A 47 8.70 -2.01 11.06
CA LEU A 47 7.50 -1.22 10.74
C LEU A 47 7.76 0.27 10.94
N LEU A 48 8.48 0.65 11.99
CA LEU A 48 8.88 2.03 12.23
C LEU A 48 9.79 2.55 11.10
N GLN A 49 10.73 1.73 10.61
CA GLN A 49 11.54 2.12 9.45
C GLN A 49 10.67 2.26 8.20
N GLN A 50 9.71 1.36 7.97
CA GLN A 50 8.83 1.42 6.80
C GLN A 50 7.85 2.60 6.82
N SER A 51 7.61 3.23 7.98
CA SER A 51 6.81 4.46 8.10
C SER A 51 7.59 5.73 7.68
N GLN A 52 8.92 5.65 7.58
CA GLN A 52 9.77 6.74 7.12
C GLN A 52 9.89 6.75 5.59
N PRO A 53 10.29 7.85 4.94
CA PRO A 53 10.49 7.88 3.48
C PRO A 53 11.65 6.99 3.01
N LEU A 54 12.69 6.83 3.83
CA LEU A 54 13.85 5.98 3.54
C LEU A 54 14.12 5.06 4.72
N ASP A 55 14.59 3.85 4.44
CA ASP A 55 15.08 2.92 5.45
C ASP A 55 16.48 3.31 5.97
N SER A 56 17.00 2.58 6.95
CA SER A 56 18.34 2.82 7.51
C SER A 56 19.49 2.60 6.52
N ALA A 57 19.24 1.93 5.39
CA ALA A 57 20.19 1.70 4.32
C ALA A 57 20.02 2.70 3.14
N GLY A 58 19.04 3.62 3.23
CA GLY A 58 18.74 4.61 2.19
C GLY A 58 17.86 4.10 1.06
N ASN A 59 17.19 2.96 1.20
CA ASN A 59 16.24 2.46 0.22
C ASN A 59 14.84 3.04 0.44
N GLU A 60 14.05 3.08 -0.64
CA GLU A 60 12.65 3.47 -0.58
C GLU A 60 11.81 2.48 0.22
N THR A 61 10.95 3.02 1.08
CA THR A 61 10.05 2.25 1.93
C THR A 61 8.66 2.10 1.32
N ILE A 62 7.81 1.30 1.96
CA ILE A 62 6.37 1.23 1.68
C ILE A 62 5.76 2.65 1.63
N THR A 63 6.12 3.52 2.58
CA THR A 63 5.61 4.90 2.64
C THR A 63 6.00 5.70 1.40
N SER A 64 7.26 5.66 0.98
CA SER A 64 7.71 6.37 -0.23
C SER A 64 7.01 5.84 -1.48
N LEU A 65 6.94 4.51 -1.61
CA LEU A 65 6.36 3.84 -2.79
C LEU A 65 4.87 4.15 -2.95
N TYR A 66 4.07 4.03 -1.88
CA TYR A 66 2.64 4.38 -1.95
C TYR A 66 2.44 5.88 -2.13
N THR A 67 3.22 6.73 -1.46
CA THR A 67 3.13 8.19 -1.65
C THR A 67 3.36 8.56 -3.12
N HIS A 68 4.42 8.02 -3.72
CA HIS A 68 4.73 8.23 -5.12
C HIS A 68 3.60 7.74 -6.03
N TRP A 69 3.09 6.53 -5.80
CA TRP A 69 2.01 5.97 -6.62
C TRP A 69 0.72 6.80 -6.51
N PHE A 70 0.30 7.18 -5.31
CA PHE A 70 -0.90 8.01 -5.14
C PHE A 70 -0.77 9.37 -5.83
N LEU A 71 0.40 10.02 -5.76
CA LEU A 71 0.62 11.31 -6.40
C LEU A 71 0.73 11.21 -7.93
N GLU A 72 1.65 10.37 -8.43
CA GLU A 72 1.99 10.31 -9.86
C GLU A 72 1.01 9.50 -10.69
N VAL A 73 0.30 8.54 -10.08
CA VAL A 73 -0.62 7.65 -10.79
C VAL A 73 -2.07 8.07 -10.56
N LEU A 74 -2.51 8.17 -9.31
CA LEU A 74 -3.91 8.40 -8.97
C LEU A 74 -4.31 9.88 -9.05
N VAL A 75 -3.62 10.77 -8.35
CA VAL A 75 -3.93 12.22 -8.32
C VAL A 75 -3.72 12.88 -9.68
N LYS A 76 -2.69 12.47 -10.42
CA LYS A 76 -2.48 12.91 -11.80
C LYS A 76 -3.69 12.63 -12.69
N ARG A 77 -4.27 11.43 -12.58
CA ARG A 77 -5.47 11.03 -13.34
C ARG A 77 -6.73 11.75 -12.88
N ILE A 78 -6.86 12.03 -11.59
CA ILE A 78 -7.94 12.90 -11.07
C ILE A 78 -7.84 14.29 -11.71
N THR A 79 -6.64 14.87 -11.75
CA THR A 79 -6.40 16.19 -12.36
C THR A 79 -6.69 16.19 -13.87
N MET A 80 -6.43 15.07 -14.55
CA MET A 80 -6.77 14.88 -15.97
C MET A 80 -8.28 14.66 -16.21
N GLY A 81 -9.09 14.50 -15.15
CA GLY A 81 -10.53 14.30 -15.25
C GLY A 81 -10.97 12.88 -15.60
N THR A 82 -10.08 11.88 -15.51
CA THR A 82 -10.45 10.47 -15.80
C THR A 82 -11.00 9.73 -14.58
N ILE A 83 -10.66 10.19 -13.38
CA ILE A 83 -11.10 9.64 -12.09
C ILE A 83 -11.83 10.72 -11.30
N VAL A 84 -12.94 10.36 -10.67
CA VAL A 84 -13.72 11.24 -9.78
C VAL A 84 -14.00 10.58 -8.45
N TYR A 85 -14.17 11.38 -7.42
CA TYR A 85 -14.66 10.90 -6.13
C TYR A 85 -16.18 10.71 -6.18
N SER A 86 -16.65 9.52 -5.80
CA SER A 86 -18.07 9.21 -5.64
C SER A 86 -18.45 9.23 -4.14
N PRO A 87 -19.26 10.19 -3.69
CA PRO A 87 -19.69 10.25 -2.29
C PRO A 87 -20.51 9.03 -1.85
N ILE A 88 -21.26 8.42 -2.78
CA ILE A 88 -22.12 7.26 -2.51
C ILE A 88 -21.28 6.02 -2.24
N ARG A 89 -20.21 5.80 -3.02
CA ARG A 89 -19.29 4.67 -2.84
C ARG A 89 -18.18 4.95 -1.83
N ARG A 90 -17.99 6.21 -1.43
CA ARG A 90 -16.86 6.68 -0.61
C ARG A 90 -15.52 6.22 -1.18
N SER A 91 -15.39 6.30 -2.50
CA SER A 91 -14.24 5.80 -3.25
C SER A 91 -14.04 6.61 -4.52
N PHE A 92 -12.83 6.53 -5.06
CA PHE A 92 -12.50 7.06 -6.38
C PHE A 92 -12.92 6.06 -7.46
N VAL A 93 -13.60 6.55 -8.49
CA VAL A 93 -14.13 5.74 -9.60
C VAL A 93 -13.74 6.35 -10.94
N SER A 94 -13.54 5.50 -11.95
CA SER A 94 -13.32 5.95 -13.32
C SER A 94 -14.65 6.43 -13.94
N ILE A 95 -14.62 7.57 -14.65
CA ILE A 95 -15.81 8.11 -15.35
C ILE A 95 -16.12 7.30 -16.63
N HIS A 96 -15.10 6.75 -17.27
CA HIS A 96 -15.21 6.02 -18.53
C HIS A 96 -14.65 4.60 -18.35
N GLN A 97 -15.46 3.67 -17.84
CA GLN A 97 -15.06 2.26 -17.70
C GLN A 97 -14.71 1.57 -19.04
N GLN A 98 -15.06 2.19 -20.18
CA GLN A 98 -14.77 1.68 -21.52
C GLN A 98 -13.45 2.24 -22.11
N ASP A 99 -12.82 3.23 -21.48
CA ASP A 99 -11.52 3.70 -21.92
C ASP A 99 -10.44 2.68 -21.49
N LEU A 100 -9.89 1.97 -22.47
CA LEU A 100 -8.72 1.07 -22.37
C LEU A 100 -7.43 1.77 -21.86
N THR A 101 -7.52 3.01 -21.38
CA THR A 101 -6.38 3.86 -21.03
C THR A 101 -6.02 3.81 -19.54
N LEU A 102 -6.93 3.36 -18.66
CA LEU A 102 -6.59 3.13 -17.25
C LEU A 102 -6.10 1.69 -17.05
N PRO A 103 -4.84 1.47 -16.62
CA PRO A 103 -4.32 0.13 -16.39
C PRO A 103 -4.81 -0.50 -15.07
N PHE A 104 -5.59 0.22 -14.26
CA PHE A 104 -6.07 -0.23 -12.96
C PHE A 104 -7.47 0.36 -12.65
N ASP A 105 -8.20 -0.27 -11.73
CA ASP A 105 -9.44 0.28 -11.18
C ASP A 105 -9.14 1.09 -9.91
N PRO A 106 -9.36 2.42 -9.87
CA PRO A 106 -9.07 3.23 -8.69
C PRO A 106 -9.84 2.81 -7.44
N GLU A 107 -10.99 2.14 -7.59
CA GLU A 107 -11.78 1.67 -6.46
C GLU A 107 -11.04 0.58 -5.66
N GLU A 108 -10.20 -0.22 -6.33
CA GLU A 108 -9.40 -1.27 -5.70
C GLU A 108 -8.20 -0.76 -4.89
N TYR A 109 -7.86 0.53 -4.98
CA TYR A 109 -6.69 1.12 -4.32
C TYR A 109 -7.06 2.26 -3.37
N ALA A 110 -8.16 2.96 -3.63
CA ALA A 110 -8.54 4.18 -2.91
C ALA A 110 -9.96 4.13 -2.34
N SER A 111 -10.49 2.92 -2.11
CA SER A 111 -11.69 2.75 -1.28
C SER A 111 -11.38 3.00 0.20
N PHE A 112 -12.42 3.23 0.99
CA PHE A 112 -12.30 3.39 2.44
C PHE A 112 -11.52 2.24 3.10
N ASN A 113 -11.75 1.00 2.68
CA ASN A 113 -11.07 -0.17 3.26
C ASN A 113 -9.57 -0.18 2.91
N GLU A 114 -9.23 0.17 1.68
CA GLU A 114 -7.84 0.22 1.22
C GLU A 114 -7.06 1.34 1.90
N LEU A 115 -7.65 2.53 2.01
CA LEU A 115 -7.03 3.64 2.73
C LEU A 115 -6.87 3.31 4.22
N ARG A 116 -7.82 2.57 4.82
CA ARG A 116 -7.69 2.09 6.19
C ARG A 116 -6.55 1.07 6.34
N ALA A 117 -6.42 0.11 5.42
CA ALA A 117 -5.33 -0.85 5.41
C ALA A 117 -3.97 -0.16 5.24
N LEU A 118 -3.91 0.90 4.41
CA LEU A 118 -2.70 1.71 4.25
C LEU A 118 -2.32 2.45 5.53
N VAL A 119 -3.29 3.05 6.23
CA VAL A 119 -3.08 3.68 7.54
C VAL A 119 -2.57 2.65 8.55
N GLU A 120 -3.07 1.41 8.47
CA GLU A 120 -2.63 0.34 9.35
C GLU A 120 -1.18 -0.11 9.10
N LEU A 121 -0.74 -0.08 7.85
CA LEU A 121 0.64 -0.35 7.46
C LEU A 121 1.62 0.76 7.85
N ILE A 122 1.17 2.02 7.81
CA ILE A 122 2.00 3.23 8.01
C ILE A 122 1.68 3.90 9.36
N LYS A 123 1.22 3.13 10.36
CA LYS A 123 0.94 3.67 11.70
C LYS A 123 2.15 4.50 12.20
N PRO A 124 1.95 5.71 12.75
CA PRO A 124 3.03 6.48 13.38
C PRO A 124 3.56 5.81 14.64
#